data_AF-A0A938ECP0-F1
#
_entry.id   AF-A0A938ECP0-F1
#
_cell.length_a   1.000
_cell.length_b   1.000
_cell.length_c   1.000
_cell.angle_alpha   90.00
_cell.angle_beta   90.00
_cell.angle_gamma   90.00
#
_symmetry.space_group_name_H-M   'P 1'
#
loop_
_entity.id
_entity.type
_entity.pdbx_description
1 polymer ?
#
loop_
_entity_poly.entity_id
_entity_poly.type
_entity_poly.pdbx_seq_one_letter_code
_entity_poly.pdbx_strand_id
1 'polypeptide(L)'
;MQEQHALGALATLHHRSRAEPSASGPSSELRCLGGLSLRLRGRDVDLGRLKPRARSLLRLLAMHEGRPVHREVLMEALWPECDLFTGGRNLQVL
;
A
#
# COMPACT_ATOMS: atom_id res chain seq x y z
N MET A 1 13.18 -0.64 30.66
CA MET A 1 13.27 -1.97 30.03
C MET A 1 11.84 -2.47 29.88
N GLN A 2 11.21 -2.18 28.74
CA GLN A 2 9.78 -2.45 28.50
C GLN A 2 9.71 -3.10 27.12
N GLU A 3 9.89 -4.41 27.12
CA GLU A 3 9.79 -5.27 25.96
C GLU A 3 8.33 -5.70 25.76
N GLN A 4 7.90 -5.59 24.50
CA GLN A 4 7.24 -6.64 23.73
C GLN A 4 6.15 -7.46 24.45
N HIS A 5 4.90 -7.32 24.00
CA HIS A 5 3.86 -8.36 23.89
C HIS A 5 2.56 -7.64 23.46
N ALA A 6 1.76 -8.06 22.50
CA ALA A 6 1.83 -9.11 21.52
C ALA A 6 0.65 -8.83 20.55
N LEU A 7 0.83 -9.30 19.32
CA LEU A 7 -0.20 -9.65 18.34
C LEU A 7 -1.59 -9.86 18.96
N GLY A 8 -2.52 -8.93 18.71
CA GLY A 8 -3.84 -9.00 19.35
C GLY A 8 -4.89 -8.14 18.67
N ALA A 9 -5.16 -8.38 17.38
CA ALA A 9 -6.49 -8.13 16.79
C ALA A 9 -6.60 -8.73 15.38
N LEU A 10 -6.55 -10.07 15.30
CA LEU A 10 -7.10 -10.84 14.19
C LEU A 10 -8.65 -10.86 14.25
N ALA A 11 -9.28 -9.70 14.36
CA ALA A 11 -10.74 -9.60 14.44
C ALA A 11 -11.31 -9.03 13.13
N THR A 12 -11.50 -9.94 12.18
CA THR A 12 -12.72 -10.12 11.38
C THR A 12 -13.66 -8.91 11.30
N LEU A 13 -13.89 -8.40 10.08
CA LEU A 13 -15.23 -8.19 9.50
C LEU A 13 -15.14 -7.74 8.02
N HIS A 14 -15.26 -8.76 7.16
CA HIS A 14 -15.92 -8.80 5.86
C HIS A 14 -16.27 -7.49 5.14
N HIS A 15 -15.49 -7.17 4.09
CA HIS A 15 -16.07 -6.59 2.89
C HIS A 15 -16.05 -7.64 1.76
N ARG A 16 -17.19 -8.29 1.55
CA ARG A 16 -17.45 -9.18 0.42
C ARG A 16 -17.42 -8.35 -0.87
N SER A 17 -16.29 -8.36 -1.56
CA SER A 17 -16.28 -8.44 -3.00
C SER A 17 -15.83 -9.87 -3.32
N ARG A 18 -16.80 -10.78 -3.54
CA ARG A 18 -16.50 -12.03 -4.22
C ARG A 18 -16.33 -11.68 -5.69
N ALA A 19 -15.16 -11.18 -6.07
CA ALA A 19 -14.72 -11.32 -7.44
C ALA A 19 -14.56 -12.83 -7.66
N GLU A 20 -15.48 -13.43 -8.41
CA GLU A 20 -15.26 -14.79 -8.89
C GLU A 20 -13.92 -14.80 -9.63
N PRO A 21 -13.00 -15.73 -9.31
CA PRO A 21 -11.79 -15.89 -10.09
C PRO A 21 -12.20 -16.41 -11.47
N SER A 22 -12.52 -15.47 -12.37
CA SER A 22 -12.59 -15.74 -13.79
C SER A 22 -11.20 -16.22 -14.22
N ALA A 23 -11.16 -17.22 -15.10
CA ALA A 23 -9.95 -17.91 -15.55
C ALA A 23 -9.06 -17.04 -16.45
N SER A 24 -8.60 -15.91 -15.92
CA SER A 24 -7.58 -15.03 -16.47
C SER A 24 -6.82 -14.49 -15.25
N GLY A 25 -5.49 -14.60 -15.26
CA GLY A 25 -4.62 -14.31 -14.11
C GLY A 25 -4.82 -12.92 -13.47
N PRO A 26 -4.08 -12.62 -12.38
CA PRO A 26 -4.29 -11.39 -11.62
C PRO A 26 -4.27 -10.17 -12.55
N SER A 27 -5.33 -9.36 -12.46
CA SER A 27 -5.50 -8.19 -13.34
C SER A 27 -4.40 -7.13 -13.16
N SER A 28 -3.58 -7.27 -12.12
CA SER A 28 -2.41 -6.46 -11.80
C SER A 28 -1.33 -7.30 -11.13
N GLU A 29 -0.06 -7.09 -11.49
CA GLU A 29 1.11 -7.67 -10.84
C GLU A 29 2.06 -6.56 -10.41
N LEU A 30 2.44 -6.52 -9.14
CA LEU A 30 3.34 -5.52 -8.58
C LEU A 30 4.57 -6.22 -7.96
N ARG A 31 5.76 -5.96 -8.51
CA ARG A 31 7.02 -6.42 -7.92
C ARG A 31 7.62 -5.29 -7.10
N CYS A 32 7.96 -5.57 -5.84
CA CYS A 32 8.52 -4.58 -4.92
C CYS A 32 10.00 -4.83 -4.59
N LEU A 33 10.47 -6.09 -4.68
CA LEU A 33 11.82 -6.52 -4.35
C LEU A 33 12.66 -6.64 -5.63
N GLY A 34 13.91 -6.15 -5.60
CA GLY A 34 14.76 -6.10 -6.79
C GLY A 34 14.40 -4.98 -7.78
N GLY A 35 13.48 -4.09 -7.41
CA GLY A 35 12.96 -3.00 -8.25
C GLY A 35 11.47 -2.82 -8.04
N LEU A 36 10.93 -1.65 -8.41
CA LEU A 36 9.48 -1.43 -8.44
C LEU A 36 9.00 -1.53 -9.89
N SER A 37 8.16 -2.53 -10.18
CA SER A 37 7.52 -2.69 -11.50
C SER A 37 6.06 -3.06 -11.35
N LEU A 38 5.19 -2.43 -12.13
CA LEU A 38 3.76 -2.70 -12.15
C LEU A 38 3.34 -3.14 -13.56
N ARG A 39 2.60 -4.24 -13.63
CA ARG A 39 1.94 -4.71 -14.84
C ARG A 39 0.44 -4.71 -14.62
N LEU A 40 -0.32 -3.98 -15.44
CA LEU A 40 -1.77 -3.92 -15.39
C LEU A 40 -2.34 -4.57 -16.65
N ARG A 41 -3.16 -5.61 -16.49
CA ARG A 41 -3.79 -6.35 -17.60
C ARG A 41 -2.77 -6.76 -18.67
N GLY A 42 -1.61 -7.26 -18.23
CA GLY A 42 -0.52 -7.68 -19.11
C GLY A 42 0.37 -6.55 -19.68
N ARG A 43 0.10 -5.28 -19.37
CA ARG A 43 0.90 -4.13 -19.86
C ARG A 43 1.76 -3.54 -18.75
N ASP A 44 3.03 -3.30 -19.06
CA ASP A 44 3.94 -2.64 -18.14
C ASP A 44 3.58 -1.15 -18.01
N VAL A 45 3.52 -0.67 -16.77
CA VAL A 45 3.25 0.72 -16.42
C VAL A 45 4.58 1.41 -16.13
N ASP A 46 4.84 2.54 -16.80
CA ASP A 46 6.02 3.35 -16.53
C ASP A 46 5.92 4.03 -15.15
N LEU A 47 6.74 3.56 -14.22
CA LEU A 47 6.88 4.12 -12.86
C LEU A 47 8.07 5.07 -12.75
N GLY A 48 8.79 5.36 -13.83
CA GLY A 48 9.98 6.21 -13.88
C GLY A 48 9.73 7.65 -13.46
N ARG A 49 8.51 8.15 -13.69
CA ARG A 49 8.11 9.52 -13.32
C ARG A 49 7.61 9.67 -11.88
N LEU A 50 7.35 8.58 -11.17
CA LEU A 50 6.86 8.65 -9.79
C LEU A 50 7.93 9.26 -8.88
N LYS A 51 7.49 10.13 -7.96
CA LYS A 51 8.36 10.62 -6.89
C LYS A 51 8.80 9.44 -5.99
N PRO A 52 9.99 9.49 -5.36
CA PRO A 52 10.45 8.44 -4.46
C PRO A 52 9.41 8.05 -3.39
N ARG A 53 8.73 9.03 -2.78
CA ARG A 53 7.68 8.78 -1.79
C ARG A 53 6.43 8.11 -2.37
N ALA A 54 6.03 8.42 -3.60
CA ALA A 54 4.92 7.73 -4.26
C ALA A 54 5.24 6.25 -4.53
N ARG A 55 6.51 5.95 -4.86
CA ARG A 55 7.00 4.57 -4.97
C ARG A 55 6.95 3.83 -3.63
N SER A 56 7.33 4.50 -2.54
CA SER A 56 7.22 3.93 -1.18
C SER A 56 5.76 3.67 -0.79
N LEU A 57 4.85 4.59 -1.09
CA LEU A 57 3.42 4.40 -0.88
C LEU A 57 2.90 3.18 -1.64
N LEU A 58 3.24 3.01 -2.92
CA LEU A 58 2.85 1.84 -3.70
C LEU A 58 3.35 0.53 -3.09
N ARG A 59 4.61 0.47 -2.63
CA ARG A 59 5.15 -0.71 -1.94
C ARG A 59 4.38 -1.01 -0.67
N LEU A 60 4.07 0.02 0.12
CA LEU A 60 3.36 -0.14 1.37
C LEU A 60 1.93 -0.65 1.14
N LEU A 61 1.21 -0.08 0.17
CA LEU A 61 -0.10 -0.58 -0.22
C LEU A 61 -0.05 -2.01 -0.77
N ALA A 62 1.01 -2.37 -1.49
CA ALA A 62 1.23 -3.74 -1.96
C ALA A 62 1.38 -4.73 -0.81
N MET A 63 2.10 -4.36 0.25
CA MET A 63 2.25 -5.21 1.45
C MET A 63 0.93 -5.40 2.20
N HIS A 64 -0.01 -4.46 2.04
CA HIS A 64 -1.35 -4.51 2.63
C HIS A 64 -2.43 -4.96 1.62
N GLU A 65 -2.08 -5.70 0.57
CA GLU A 65 -2.99 -6.06 -0.52
C GLU A 65 -4.37 -6.54 -0.02
N GLY A 66 -5.42 -5.89 -0.54
CA GLY A 66 -6.81 -6.19 -0.20
C GLY A 66 -7.29 -5.69 1.17
N ARG A 67 -6.45 -4.97 1.93
CA ARG A 67 -6.80 -4.41 3.25
C ARG A 67 -6.76 -2.88 3.23
N PRO A 68 -7.81 -2.20 3.71
CA PRO A 68 -7.75 -0.76 3.92
C PRO A 68 -6.61 -0.40 4.90
N VAL A 69 -5.84 0.63 4.57
CA VAL A 69 -4.82 1.20 5.47
C VAL A 69 -5.28 2.58 5.88
N HIS A 70 -5.29 2.85 7.19
CA HIS A 70 -5.64 4.17 7.70
C HIS A 70 -4.63 5.21 7.19
N ARG A 71 -5.13 6.38 6.75
CA ARG A 71 -4.27 7.45 6.23
C ARG A 71 -3.18 7.86 7.23
N GLU A 72 -3.49 7.81 8.53
CA GLU A 72 -2.56 8.18 9.62
C GLU A 72 -1.35 7.24 9.64
N VAL A 73 -1.55 5.93 9.40
CA VAL A 73 -0.46 4.95 9.27
C VAL A 73 0.40 5.24 8.04
N LEU A 74 -0.22 5.59 6.91
CA LEU A 74 0.52 5.98 5.71
C LEU A 74 1.35 7.23 5.93
N MET A 75 0.80 8.20 6.66
CA MET A 75 1.45 9.47 6.95
C MET A 75 2.64 9.29 7.89
N GLU A 76 2.47 8.53 8.97
CA GLU A 76 3.55 8.19 9.90
C GLU A 76 4.69 7.45 9.21
N ALA A 77 4.38 6.55 8.27
CA ALA A 77 5.39 5.82 7.50
C ALA A 77 6.11 6.66 6.44
N LEU A 78 5.45 7.65 5.82
CA LEU A 78 5.99 8.42 4.68
C LEU A 78 6.58 9.78 5.08
N TRP A 79 6.11 10.35 6.19
CA TRP A 79 6.53 11.63 6.77
C TRP A 79 6.52 11.58 8.30
N PRO A 80 7.38 10.76 8.93
CA PRO A 80 7.46 10.68 10.39
C PRO A 80 7.79 12.04 11.06
N GLU A 81 8.36 12.97 10.31
CA GLU A 81 8.72 14.32 10.76
C GLU A 81 7.58 15.35 10.68
N CYS A 82 6.46 15.02 10.02
CA CYS A 82 5.35 15.95 9.81
C CYS A 82 4.20 15.71 10.79
N ASP A 83 3.47 16.77 11.13
CA ASP A 83 2.19 16.62 11.81
C ASP A 83 1.11 15.99 10.89
N LEU A 84 -0.01 15.58 11.50
CA LEU A 84 -1.09 14.92 10.76
C LEU A 84 -1.75 15.82 9.70
N PHE A 85 -1.72 17.14 9.89
CA PHE A 85 -2.31 18.05 8.92
C PHE A 85 -1.47 18.13 7.64
N THR A 86 -0.17 18.35 7.81
CA THR A 86 0.83 18.46 6.73
C THR A 86 0.98 17.12 6.01
N GLY A 87 1.06 16.02 6.77
CA GLY A 87 1.11 14.67 6.20
C GLY A 87 -0.13 14.35 5.34
N GLY A 88 -1.33 14.74 5.80
CA GLY A 88 -2.57 14.51 5.05
C GLY A 88 -2.61 15.26 3.73
N ARG A 89 -2.19 16.54 3.75
CA ARG A 89 -2.10 17.36 2.53
C ARG A 89 -1.06 16.81 1.55
N ASN A 90 0.08 16.32 2.04
CA ASN A 90 1.11 15.71 1.20
C ASN A 90 0.64 14.39 0.58
N LEU A 91 -0.11 13.57 1.33
CA LEU A 91 -0.67 12.30 0.84
C LEU A 91 -1.62 12.51 -0.34
N GLN A 92 -2.41 13.59 -0.32
CA GLN A 92 -3.36 13.90 -1.39
C GLN A 92 -2.70 14.23 -2.74
N VAL A 93 -1.50 14.82 -2.73
CA VAL A 93 -0.85 15.39 -3.93
C VAL A 93 0.37 14.60 -4.43
N LEU A 94 0.58 13.40 -3.88
CA LEU A 94 1.78 12.59 -4.09
C LEU A 94 2.06 12.27 -5.56
#